data_AF-A0A652LBS4-F1
#
_entry.id   AF-A0A652LBS4-F1
#
_cell.length_a   1.000
_cell.length_b   1.000
_cell.length_c   1.000
_cell.angle_alpha   90.00
_cell.angle_beta   90.00
_cell.angle_gamma   90.00
#
_symmetry.space_group_name_H-M   'P 1'
#
loop_
_entity.id
_entity.type
_entity.pdbx_description
1 polymer ?
#
loop_
_entity_poly.entity_id
_entity_poly.type
_entity_poly.pdbx_seq_one_letter_code
_entity_poly.pdbx_strand_id
1 'polypeptide(L)' 'MLTSPALPALIPGPLAASEAGVAPATIRKWVQLGHLRAAGKAGRAQLFRLEDVFAAERRASRRPRTA' A
#
# COMPACT_ATOMS: atom_id res chain seq x y z
N MET A 1 12.64 -24.41 13.88
CA MET A 1 11.73 -23.82 12.88
C MET A 1 12.35 -22.55 12.35
N LEU A 2 12.91 -22.57 11.14
CA LEU A 2 13.51 -21.40 10.51
C LEU A 2 12.39 -20.60 9.85
N THR A 3 11.93 -19.53 10.51
CA THR A 3 11.17 -18.49 9.82
C THR A 3 12.15 -17.81 8.88
N SER A 4 12.10 -18.14 7.58
CA SER A 4 12.78 -17.34 6.57
C SER A 4 12.25 -15.91 6.74
N PRO A 5 13.08 -14.87 6.90
CA PRO A 5 12.58 -13.51 6.80
C PRO A 5 12.15 -13.36 5.34
N ALA A 6 10.87 -13.59 5.06
CA ALA A 6 10.29 -13.32 3.76
C ALA A 6 10.68 -11.88 3.45
N LEU A 7 11.50 -11.70 2.42
CA LEU A 7 11.85 -10.36 1.95
C LEU A 7 10.54 -9.59 1.82
N PRO A 8 10.44 -8.39 2.39
CA PRO A 8 9.18 -7.66 2.42
C PRO A 8 8.67 -7.58 0.99
N ALA A 9 7.49 -8.16 0.74
CA ALA A 9 6.92 -8.25 -0.59
C ALA A 9 6.68 -6.84 -1.13
N LEU A 10 7.58 -6.40 -2.01
CA LEU A 10 7.49 -5.12 -2.67
C LEU A 10 6.62 -5.27 -3.91
N ILE A 11 5.50 -4.55 -3.91
CA ILE A 11 4.51 -4.62 -4.98
C ILE A 11 4.33 -3.26 -5.66
N PRO A 12 4.09 -3.23 -6.98
CA PRO A 12 3.82 -1.99 -7.70
C PRO A 12 2.42 -1.45 -7.39
N GLY A 13 2.20 -0.15 -7.61
CA GLY A 13 0.95 0.55 -7.30
C GLY A 13 -0.36 -0.11 -7.79
N PRO A 14 -0.45 -0.59 -9.05
CA PRO A 14 -1.66 -1.28 -9.51
C PRO A 14 -1.96 -2.59 -8.77
N LEU A 15 -0.92 -3.34 -8.42
CA LEU A 15 -1.07 -4.56 -7.63
C LEU A 15 -1.48 -4.22 -6.19
N ALA A 16 -0.83 -3.23 -5.57
CA ALA A 16 -1.20 -2.73 -4.25
C ALA A 16 -2.67 -2.29 -4.17
N ALA A 17 -3.19 -1.67 -5.22
CA ALA A 17 -4.59 -1.28 -5.31
C ALA A 17 -5.52 -2.50 -5.32
N SER A 18 -5.16 -3.52 -6.10
CA SER A 18 -5.92 -4.78 -6.21
C SER A 18 -5.94 -5.53 -4.88
N GLU A 19 -4.78 -5.67 -4.22
CA GLU A 19 -4.65 -6.33 -2.92
C GLU A 19 -5.46 -5.62 -1.82
N ALA A 20 -5.46 -4.28 -1.83
CA ALA A 20 -6.24 -3.49 -0.87
C ALA A 20 -7.73 -3.35 -1.26
N GLY A 21 -8.16 -3.86 -2.42
CA GLY A 21 -9.53 -3.70 -2.90
C GLY A 21 -9.94 -2.25 -3.18
N VAL A 22 -8.98 -1.38 -3.56
CA VAL A 22 -9.21 0.04 -3.83
C VAL A 22 -8.83 0.42 -5.26
N ALA A 23 -9.31 1.57 -5.73
CA ALA A 23 -8.85 2.12 -7.02
C ALA A 23 -7.37 2.56 -6.95
N PRO A 24 -6.57 2.44 -8.03
CA PRO A 24 -5.18 2.92 -8.05
C PRO A 24 -5.02 4.41 -7.71
N ALA A 25 -6.03 5.23 -7.98
CA ALA A 25 -6.06 6.64 -7.58
C ALA A 25 -6.04 6.82 -6.05
N THR A 26 -6.66 5.91 -5.31
CA THR A 26 -6.66 5.91 -3.84
C THR A 26 -5.26 5.66 -3.29
N ILE A 27 -4.52 4.73 -3.86
CA ILE A 27 -3.10 4.48 -3.52
C ILE A 27 -2.28 5.76 -3.72
N ARG A 28 -2.43 6.43 -4.87
CA ARG A 28 -1.74 7.71 -5.14
C ARG A 28 -2.10 8.78 -4.09
N LYS A 29 -3.38 8.89 -3.76
CA LYS A 29 -3.86 9.83 -2.75
C LYS A 29 -3.30 9.53 -1.36
N TRP A 30 -3.22 8.25 -0.96
CA TRP A 30 -2.57 7.88 0.30
C TRP A 30 -1.09 8.24 0.31
N VAL A 31 -0.38 8.08 -0.80
CA VAL A 31 1.03 8.48 -0.91
C VAL A 31 1.18 10.00 -0.81
N GLN A 32 0.35 10.76 -1.52
CA GLN A 32 0.36 12.23 -1.48
C GLN A 32 0.06 12.78 -0.09
N LEU A 33 -0.89 12.16 0.62
CA LEU A 33 -1.26 12.53 1.99
C LEU A 33 -0.29 11.97 3.05
N GLY A 34 0.73 11.21 2.66
CA GLY A 34 1.70 10.60 3.57
C GLY A 34 1.15 9.42 4.40
N HIS A 35 -0.02 8.90 4.05
CA HIS A 35 -0.63 7.72 4.68
C HIS A 35 -0.04 6.40 4.22
N LEU A 36 0.60 6.39 3.05
CA LEU A 36 1.33 5.24 2.51
C LEU A 36 2.72 5.69 2.05
N ARG A 37 3.76 4.98 2.46
CA ARG A 37 5.14 5.30 2.06
C ARG A 37 5.61 4.33 0.97
N ALA A 38 6.16 4.87 -0.11
CA ALA A 38 6.87 4.05 -1.08
C ALA A 38 8.16 3.51 -0.44
N ALA A 39 8.34 2.20 -0.49
CA ALA A 39 9.51 1.52 0.03
C ALA A 39 10.65 1.44 -0.99
N GLY A 40 10.35 1.71 -2.26
CA GLY A 40 11.35 1.77 -3.33
C GLY A 40 10.75 2.23 -4.65
N LYS A 41 11.54 2.11 -5.72
CA LYS A 41 11.11 2.35 -7.09
C LYS A 41 11.67 1.28 -8.01
N ALA A 42 10.86 0.81 -8.95
CA ALA A 42 11.27 0.01 -10.09
C ALA A 42 11.11 0.86 -11.35
N GLY A 43 12.19 1.52 -11.77
CA GLY A 43 12.16 2.52 -12.83
C GLY A 43 11.25 3.70 -12.48
N ARG A 44 10.16 3.87 -13.24
CA ARG A 44 9.15 4.92 -12.99
C ARG A 44 8.05 4.50 -12.00
N ALA A 45 7.94 3.22 -11.69
CA ALA A 45 6.92 2.71 -10.78
C ALA A 45 7.39 2.80 -9.32
N GLN A 46 6.54 3.31 -8.44
CA GLN A 46 6.76 3.21 -6.98
C GLN A 46 6.43 1.80 -6.50
N LEU A 47 7.27 1.28 -5.62
CA LEU A 47 7.09 0.01 -4.94
C LEU A 47 6.63 0.25 -3.51
N PHE A 48 5.69 -0.57 -3.06
CA PHE A 48 5.08 -0.48 -1.74
C PHE A 48 5.26 -1.80 -1.02
N ARG A 49 5.48 -1.73 0.30
CA ARG A 49 5.40 -2.92 1.14
C ARG A 49 3.95 -3.31 1.28
N LEU A 50 3.63 -4.59 1.07
CA LEU A 50 2.28 -5.09 1.22
C LEU A 50 1.70 -4.81 2.63
N GLU A 51 2.55 -4.89 3.67
CA GLU A 51 2.15 -4.61 5.06
C GLU A 51 1.66 -3.16 5.27
N ASP A 52 2.34 -2.19 4.65
CA ASP A 52 2.00 -0.77 4.74
C ASP A 52 0.71 -0.47 3.97
N VAL A 53 0.50 -1.15 2.84
CA VAL A 53 -0.72 -1.04 2.02
C VAL A 53 -1.93 -1.48 2.82
N PHE A 54 -1.87 -2.64 3.49
CA PHE A 54 -2.96 -3.08 4.36
C PHE A 54 -3.13 -2.21 5.61
N ALA A 55 -2.04 -1.66 6.16
CA ALA A 55 -2.15 -0.72 7.27
C ALA A 55 -2.87 0.57 6.85
N ALA A 56 -2.60 1.09 5.64
CA ALA A 56 -3.27 2.25 5.07
C ALA A 56 -4.75 1.95 4.77
N GLU A 57 -5.05 0.78 4.20
CA GLU A 57 -6.43 0.31 3.97
C GLU A 57 -7.23 0.31 5.27
N ARG A 58 -6.73 -0.35 6.32
CA ARG A 58 -7.44 -0.40 7.61
C ARG A 58 -7.70 0.97 8.20
N ARG A 59 -6.76 1.92 8.06
CA ARG A 59 -6.94 3.31 8.50
C ARG A 59 -8.01 4.02 7.67
N ALA A 60 -8.04 3.79 6.37
CA ALA A 60 -9.03 4.36 5.47
C ALA A 60 -10.43 3.80 5.74
N SER A 61 -10.57 2.49 5.92
CA SER A 61 -11.83 1.80 6.23
C SER A 61 -12.39 2.18 7.60
N ARG A 62 -11.51 2.49 8.57
CA ARG A 62 -11.91 3.00 9.89
C ARG A 62 -12.37 4.45 9.90
N ARG A 63 -12.16 5.21 8.83
CA ARG A 63 -12.69 6.56 8.75
C ARG A 63 -14.11 6.45 8.19
N PRO A 64 -15.16 6.54 9.02
CA PRO A 64 -16.51 6.56 8.49
C PRO A 64 -16.57 7.79 7.59
N ARG A 65 -17.13 7.62 6.39
CA ARG A 65 -17.60 8.77 5.63
C ARG A 65 -18.73 9.36 6.46
N THR A 66 -18.44 10.35 7.29
CA THR A 66 -19.48 11.15 7.91
C THR A 66 -20.26 11.77 6.75
N ALA A 67 -21.48 11.27 6.57
CA ALA A 67 -22.47 11.81 5.66
C ALA A 67 -23.08 13.07 6.28
#